data_AF-A0A067P2J8-F1
#
_entry.id   AF-A0A067P2J8-F1
#
_cell.length_a   1.000
_cell.length_b   1.000
_cell.length_c   1.000
_cell.angle_alpha   90.00
_cell.angle_beta   90.00
_cell.angle_gamma   90.00
#
_symmetry.space_group_name_H-M   'P 1'
#
loop_
_entity.id
_entity.type
_entity.pdbx_description
1 polymer ?
#
loop_
_entity_poly.entity_id
_entity_poly.type
_entity_poly.pdbx_seq_one_letter_code
_entity_poly.pdbx_strand_id
1 'polypeptide(L)' 'PPASPAFTGRKDILFKLEEYFTSAALSTRQRVFVLYGLGGAGKTQIARKFIEQNQSGPESFRYYAFSIESYDY' A
#
# COMPACT_ATOMS: atom_id res chain seq x y z
N PRO A 1 -19.20 -8.69 8.01
CA PRO A 1 -18.74 -9.73 7.06
C PRO A 1 -17.22 -9.98 7.22
N PRO A 2 -16.77 -11.24 7.33
CA PRO A 2 -15.35 -11.55 7.31
C PRO A 2 -14.75 -11.10 5.97
N ALA A 3 -13.49 -10.66 5.98
CA ALA A 3 -12.78 -10.34 4.75
C ALA A 3 -12.71 -11.60 3.88
N SER A 4 -13.17 -11.50 2.63
CA SER A 4 -13.00 -12.57 1.64
C SER A 4 -11.52 -13.01 1.64
N PRO A 5 -11.21 -14.32 1.75
CA PRO A 5 -9.84 -14.82 1.75
C PRO A 5 -9.06 -14.52 0.46
N ALA A 6 -9.78 -14.16 -0.61
CA ALA A 6 -9.20 -13.95 -1.91
C ALA A 6 -9.20 -12.45 -2.23
N PHE A 7 -8.04 -11.80 -2.02
CA PHE A 7 -7.72 -10.57 -2.73
C PHE A 7 -7.54 -10.95 -4.21
N THR A 8 -8.63 -10.95 -4.97
CA THR A 8 -8.63 -11.22 -6.41
C THR A 8 -8.53 -9.90 -7.16
N GLY A 9 -7.45 -9.72 -7.94
CA GLY A 9 -7.21 -8.50 -8.74
C GLY A 9 -6.26 -7.51 -8.09
N ARG A 10 -6.07 -6.34 -8.74
CA ARG A 10 -5.22 -5.21 -8.29
C ARG A 10 -3.72 -5.50 -8.12
N LYS A 11 -3.24 -6.55 -8.79
CA LYS A 11 -1.80 -6.85 -8.92
C LYS A 11 -1.05 -5.72 -9.61
N ASP A 12 -1.69 -5.02 -10.54
CA ASP A 12 -1.17 -3.83 -11.21
C ASP A 12 -0.87 -2.69 -10.23
N ILE A 13 -1.75 -2.46 -9.24
CA ILE A 13 -1.52 -1.44 -8.20
C ILE A 13 -0.45 -1.90 -7.22
N LEU A 14 -0.42 -3.18 -6.84
CA LEU A 14 0.65 -3.73 -6.00
C LEU A 14 2.02 -3.60 -6.69
N PHE A 15 2.10 -3.90 -7.99
CA PHE A 15 3.32 -3.75 -8.78
C PHE A 15 3.77 -2.28 -8.83
N LYS A 16 2.85 -1.33 -9.02
CA LYS A 16 3.18 0.11 -8.97
C LYS A 16 3.70 0.55 -7.59
N LEU A 17 3.15 0.01 -6.51
CA LEU A 17 3.64 0.28 -5.16
C LEU A 17 5.06 -0.26 -4.99
N GLU A 18 5.30 -1.50 -5.42
CA GLU A 18 6.62 -2.14 -5.36
C GLU A 18 7.64 -1.35 -6.17
N GLU A 19 7.36 -1.03 -7.43
CA GLU A 19 8.21 -0.22 -8.28
C GLU A 19 8.50 1.15 -7.63
N TYR A 20 7.47 1.84 -7.13
CA TYR A 20 7.64 3.15 -6.51
C TYR A 20 8.52 3.12 -5.27
N PHE A 21 8.46 2.07 -4.44
CA PHE A 21 9.26 1.97 -3.22
C PHE A 21 10.63 1.32 -3.45
N THR A 22 10.78 0.42 -4.43
CA THR A 22 12.06 -0.27 -4.73
C THR A 22 12.95 0.51 -5.68
N SER A 23 12.37 1.23 -6.67
CA SER A 23 13.12 1.98 -7.70
C SER A 23 14.05 3.07 -7.16
N ALA A 24 13.93 3.44 -5.88
CA ALA A 24 14.87 4.37 -5.25
C ALA A 24 15.46 3.84 -3.95
N ALA A 25 15.80 2.53 -3.92
CA ALA A 25 16.70 1.96 -2.90
C ALA A 25 18.02 2.77 -2.72
N LEU A 26 18.30 3.75 -3.59
CA LEU A 26 19.39 4.72 -3.50
C LEU A 26 19.04 6.04 -2.77
N SER A 27 17.78 6.29 -2.38
CA SER A 27 17.39 7.53 -1.69
C SER A 27 17.04 7.26 -0.22
N THR A 28 17.75 7.88 0.71
CA THR A 28 17.55 7.77 2.17
C THR A 28 16.32 8.53 2.69
N ARG A 29 15.44 9.02 1.82
CA ARG A 29 14.30 9.88 2.17
C ARG A 29 13.01 9.07 2.34
N GLN A 30 12.15 9.55 3.23
CA GLN A 30 10.79 9.03 3.38
C GLN A 30 10.02 9.19 2.05
N ARG A 31 9.32 8.13 1.64
CA ARG A 31 8.45 8.14 0.46
C ARG A 31 7.00 7.95 0.85
N VAL A 32 6.13 8.66 0.14
CA VAL A 32 4.69 8.66 0.37
C VAL A 32 4.00 8.30 -0.94
N PHE A 33 3.03 7.40 -0.87
CA PHE A 33 2.18 7.00 -1.98
C PHE A 33 0.71 7.15 -1.56
N VAL A 34 -0.11 7.79 -2.40
CA VAL A 34 -1.54 8.02 -2.11
C VAL A 34 -2.41 7.05 -2.90
N LEU A 35 -3.13 6.18 -2.20
CA LEU A 35 -4.20 5.37 -2.77
C LEU A 35 -5.52 6.14 -2.69
N TYR A 36 -6.08 6.51 -3.83
CA TYR A 36 -7.34 7.24 -3.95
C TYR A 36 -8.36 6.48 -4.82
N GLY A 37 -9.63 6.87 -4.74
CA GLY A 37 -10.73 6.26 -5.49
C GLY A 37 -12.00 6.13 -4.65
N LEU A 38 -13.07 5.66 -5.28
CA LEU A 38 -14.41 5.55 -4.68
C LEU A 38 -14.44 4.78 -3.35
N GLY A 39 -15.46 5.06 -2.54
CA GLY A 39 -15.77 4.27 -1.35
C GLY A 39 -15.94 2.78 -1.69
N GLY A 40 -15.47 1.88 -0.83
CA GLY A 40 -15.55 0.44 -1.07
C GLY A 40 -14.59 -0.11 -2.14
N ALA A 41 -13.79 0.72 -2.84
CA ALA A 41 -12.85 0.27 -3.87
C ALA A 41 -11.64 -0.56 -3.37
N GLY A 42 -11.58 -0.90 -2.08
CA GLY A 42 -10.53 -1.79 -1.56
C GLY A 42 -9.18 -1.15 -1.25
N LYS A 43 -9.09 0.19 -1.17
CA LYS A 43 -7.82 0.94 -0.93
C LYS A 43 -7.09 0.44 0.32
N THR A 44 -7.81 0.29 1.43
CA THR A 44 -7.28 -0.22 2.70
C THR A 44 -6.79 -1.66 2.57
N GLN A 45 -7.51 -2.51 1.84
CA GLN A 45 -7.11 -3.89 1.59
C GLN A 45 -5.83 -3.98 0.75
N ILE A 46 -5.67 -3.13 -0.27
CA ILE A 46 -4.45 -3.05 -1.08
C ILE A 46 -3.26 -2.64 -0.20
N ALA A 47 -3.38 -1.56 0.58
CA ALA A 47 -2.32 -1.08 1.46
C ALA A 47 -1.87 -2.16 2.46
N ARG A 48 -2.83 -2.83 3.09
CA ARG A 48 -2.55 -3.94 4.02
C ARG A 48 -1.85 -5.11 3.31
N LYS A 49 -2.28 -5.46 2.10
CA LYS A 49 -1.68 -6.57 1.35
C LYS A 49 -0.23 -6.28 0.95
N PHE A 50 0.05 -5.05 0.52
CA PHE A 50 1.40 -4.61 0.20
C PHE A 50 2.33 -4.71 1.42
N ILE A 51 1.87 -4.22 2.57
CA ILE A 51 2.63 -4.27 3.83
C ILE A 51 2.90 -5.73 4.24
N GLU A 52 1.88 -6.60 4.21
CA GLU A 52 2.01 -8.03 4.52
C GLU A 52 3.07 -8.72 3.63
N GLN A 53 3.10 -8.39 2.34
CA GLN A 53 4.04 -8.99 1.37
C GLN A 53 5.49 -8.53 1.54
N ASN A 54 5.71 -7.34 2.11
CA ASN A 54 7.03 -6.69 2.13
C ASN A 54 7.63 -6.56 3.55
N GLN A 55 6.91 -6.92 4.61
CA GLN A 55 7.39 -6.84 6.00
C GLN A 55 8.41 -7.92 6.39
N SER A 56 8.53 -9.02 5.63
CA SER A 56 9.40 -10.16 5.96
C SER A 56 10.66 -10.28 5.08
N GLY A 57 10.96 -9.25 4.28
CA GLY A 57 12.12 -9.25 3.37
C GLY A 57 13.47 -8.97 4.06
N PRO A 58 14.60 -9.36 3.43
CA PRO A 58 15.96 -9.16 3.96
C PRO A 58 16.40 -7.68 4.04
N GLU A 59 15.78 -6.81 3.25
CA GLU A 59 15.94 -5.35 3.28
C GLU A 59 14.79 -4.76 4.11
N SER A 60 15.01 -4.50 5.40
CA SER A 60 13.94 -4.12 6.33
C SER A 60 13.52 -2.65 6.17
N PHE A 61 12.88 -2.32 5.04
CA PHE A 61 12.14 -1.08 4.91
C PHE A 61 10.86 -1.19 5.73
N ARG A 62 10.60 -0.18 6.56
CA ARG A 62 9.39 -0.14 7.38
C ARG A 62 8.28 0.59 6.64
N TYR A 63 7.20 -0.13 6.36
CA TYR A 63 6.01 0.42 5.69
C TYR A 63 4.89 0.70 6.69
N TYR A 64 4.20 1.82 6.49
CA TYR A 64 3.05 2.24 7.28
C TYR A 64 1.93 2.72 6.34
N ALA A 65 0.67 2.51 6.75
CA ALA A 65 -0.50 3.01 6.04
C ALA A 65 -1.47 3.68 7.01
N PHE A 66 -2.03 4.81 6.59
CA PHE A 66 -3.02 5.58 7.33
C PHE A 66 -4.14 6.02 6.39
N SER A 67 -5.38 6.05 6.89
CA SER A 67 -6.50 6.67 6.20
C SER A 67 -6.46 8.17 6.47
N ILE A 68 -6.55 8.99 5.43
CA ILE A 68 -6.75 10.43 5.57
C ILE A 68 -8.25 10.65 5.53
N GLU A 69 -8.83 11.10 6.64
CA GLU A 69 -10.20 11.62 6.65
C GLU A 69 -10.14 13.08 6.20
N SER A 70 -10.89 13.43 5.15
CA SER A 70 -11.11 14.81 4.78
C SER A 70 -12.02 15.43 5.83
N TYR A 71 -11.46 16.30 6.68
CA TYR A 71 -12.26 17.23 7.46
C TYR A 71 -12.62 18.40 6.56
N ASP A 72 -13.91 18.57 6.27
CA ASP A 72 -14.42 19.81 5.69
C ASP A 72 -14.25 20.92 6.74
N TYR A 73 -13.54 21.98 6.39
CA TYR A 73 -13.38 23.20 7.20
C TYR A 73 -14.53 24.18 6.94
#